data_AF-A0A7C9RBD9-F1
#
_entry.id   AF-A0A7C9RBD9-F1
#
_cell.length_a   1.000
_cell.length_b   1.000
_cell.length_c   1.000
_cell.angle_alpha   90.00
_cell.angle_beta   90.00
_cell.angle_gamma   90.00
#
_symmetry.space_group_name_H-M   'P 1'
#
loop_
_entity.id
_entity.type
_entity.pdbx_description
1 polymer ?
#
loop_
_entity_poly.entity_id
_entity_poly.type
_entity_poly.pdbx_seq_one_letter_code
_entity_poly.pdbx_strand_id
1 'polypeptide(L)'
;MDSNADPRTVLLAITIRAISESDIVKWANRHRPSETYSEDQEYLALVRSNLNNAVDVGLARDRLQAMVKRIFPTFDIASDEGDARLRAIFVNRLRQYLAEPIAPFVLCRMLGPIEHLYISSDREYPAWLGDFYGGCDWIDPKTTRAEASHLEFVVKQLLRENEAP
;
A
#
# COMPACT_ATOMS: atom_id res chain seq x y z
N MET A 1 6.37 -2.67 -6.12
CA MET A 1 4.97 -2.99 -6.49
C MET A 1 4.99 -3.48 -7.92
N ASP A 2 4.14 -4.45 -8.25
CA ASP A 2 3.99 -4.97 -9.62
C ASP A 2 3.56 -3.84 -10.57
N SER A 3 4.25 -3.69 -11.71
CA SER A 3 3.88 -2.73 -12.74
C SER A 3 2.51 -3.01 -13.36
N ASN A 4 1.98 -4.23 -13.21
CA ASN A 4 0.66 -4.62 -13.69
C ASN A 4 -0.43 -4.58 -12.60
N ALA A 5 -0.13 -4.00 -11.43
CA ALA A 5 -1.13 -3.87 -10.36
C ALA A 5 -2.36 -3.09 -10.84
N ASP A 6 -3.55 -3.59 -10.48
CA ASP A 6 -4.83 -2.94 -10.74
C ASP A 6 -4.93 -1.59 -9.99
N PRO A 7 -5.57 -0.56 -10.57
CA PRO A 7 -5.66 0.76 -9.94
C PRO A 7 -6.23 0.78 -8.51
N ARG A 8 -7.18 -0.11 -8.20
CA ARG A 8 -7.75 -0.24 -6.84
C ARG A 8 -6.69 -0.73 -5.86
N THR A 9 -5.85 -1.68 -6.28
CA THR A 9 -4.70 -2.14 -5.49
C THR A 9 -3.69 -1.01 -5.26
N VAL A 10 -3.43 -0.18 -6.27
CA VAL A 10 -2.56 1.00 -6.10
C VAL A 10 -3.15 2.00 -5.12
N LEU A 11 -4.47 2.26 -5.21
CA LEU A 11 -5.18 3.15 -4.30
C LEU A 11 -5.12 2.65 -2.85
N LEU A 12 -5.35 1.35 -2.63
CA LEU A 12 -5.20 0.73 -1.31
C LEU A 12 -3.76 0.86 -0.81
N ALA A 13 -2.77 0.59 -1.65
CA ALA A 13 -1.37 0.64 -1.27
C ALA A 13 -0.93 2.05 -0.83
N ILE A 14 -1.37 3.11 -1.52
CA ILE A 14 -1.10 4.49 -1.07
C ILE A 14 -1.89 4.83 0.20
N THR A 15 -3.12 4.33 0.32
CA THR A 15 -4.00 4.57 1.48
C THR A 15 -3.35 4.06 2.77
N ILE A 16 -2.78 2.86 2.74
CA ILE A 16 -2.05 2.31 3.88
C ILE A 16 -0.57 2.73 3.93
N ARG A 17 -0.15 3.71 3.13
CA ARG A 17 1.25 4.17 3.05
C ARG A 17 2.26 3.08 2.72
N ALA A 18 1.80 1.97 2.14
CA ALA A 18 2.66 0.95 1.59
C ALA A 18 3.48 1.53 0.44
N ILE A 19 2.96 2.47 -0.34
CA ILE A 19 3.72 3.17 -1.39
C ILE A 19 3.70 4.69 -1.17
N SER A 20 4.40 5.44 -2.02
CA SER A 20 4.37 6.91 -2.08
C SER A 20 3.69 7.41 -3.35
N GLU A 21 3.41 8.71 -3.42
CA GLU A 21 2.87 9.37 -4.62
C GLU A 21 3.81 9.22 -5.82
N SER A 22 5.12 9.28 -5.59
CA SER A 22 6.13 9.01 -6.61
C SER A 22 6.02 7.60 -7.18
N ASP A 23 5.57 6.62 -6.37
CA ASP A 23 5.37 5.25 -6.84
C ASP A 23 4.10 5.11 -7.67
N ILE A 24 3.08 5.96 -7.45
CA ILE A 24 1.89 6.04 -8.33
C ILE A 24 2.31 6.50 -9.72
N VAL A 25 3.13 7.57 -9.80
CA VAL A 25 3.64 8.06 -11.10
C VAL A 25 4.52 7.01 -11.78
N LYS A 26 5.43 6.34 -11.03
CA LYS A 26 6.24 5.24 -11.58
C LYS A 26 5.37 4.09 -12.09
N TRP A 27 4.31 3.75 -11.37
CA TRP A 27 3.35 2.73 -11.79
C TRP A 27 2.68 3.15 -13.09
N ALA A 28 2.06 4.33 -13.14
CA ALA A 28 1.35 4.81 -14.32
C ALA A 28 2.24 4.80 -15.58
N ASN A 29 3.49 5.24 -15.46
CA ASN A 29 4.44 5.32 -16.58
C ASN A 29 4.90 3.95 -17.11
N ARG A 30 4.69 2.86 -16.37
CA ARG A 30 5.12 1.50 -16.74
C ARG A 30 3.96 0.54 -16.90
N HIS A 31 2.78 0.93 -16.42
CA HIS A 31 1.60 0.11 -16.37
C HIS A 31 1.01 -0.05 -17.78
N ARG A 32 0.59 -1.27 -18.09
CA ARG A 32 -0.20 -1.53 -19.29
C ARG A 32 -1.68 -1.43 -18.92
N PRO A 33 -2.39 -0.36 -19.31
CA PRO A 33 -3.78 -0.19 -18.92
C PRO A 33 -4.68 -1.23 -19.59
N SER A 34 -5.78 -1.58 -18.92
CA SER A 34 -6.88 -2.28 -19.58
C SER A 34 -7.72 -1.32 -20.42
N GLU A 35 -8.49 -1.87 -21.36
CA GLU A 35 -9.45 -1.10 -22.17
C GLU A 35 -10.45 -0.32 -21.29
N THR A 36 -10.73 -0.79 -20.07
CA THR A 36 -11.68 -0.18 -19.12
C THR A 36 -11.33 1.25 -18.71
N TYR A 37 -10.04 1.60 -18.61
CA TYR A 37 -9.60 2.94 -18.16
C TYR A 37 -8.44 3.51 -18.97
N SER A 38 -8.01 2.85 -20.04
CA SER A 38 -6.92 3.33 -20.90
C SER A 38 -7.12 4.76 -21.44
N GLU A 39 -8.37 5.16 -21.68
CA GLU A 39 -8.75 6.49 -22.19
C GLU A 39 -9.24 7.46 -21.09
N ASP A 40 -9.17 7.05 -19.81
CA ASP A 40 -9.59 7.89 -18.71
C ASP A 40 -8.66 9.10 -18.57
N GLN A 41 -9.23 10.30 -18.44
CA GLN A 41 -8.44 11.54 -18.43
C GLN A 41 -7.48 11.64 -17.24
N GLU A 42 -7.87 11.12 -16.08
CA GLU A 42 -7.02 11.14 -14.88
C GLU A 42 -5.90 10.11 -15.02
N TYR A 43 -6.18 8.96 -15.63
CA TYR A 43 -5.16 7.99 -16.00
C TYR A 43 -4.13 8.60 -16.98
N LEU A 44 -4.60 9.20 -18.07
CA LEU A 44 -3.74 9.83 -19.07
C LEU A 44 -2.91 10.97 -18.47
N ALA A 45 -3.48 11.73 -17.53
CA ALA A 45 -2.76 12.76 -16.78
C ALA A 45 -1.67 12.15 -15.89
N LEU A 46 -1.92 11.00 -15.23
CA LEU A 46 -0.91 10.26 -14.46
C LEU A 46 0.23 9.73 -15.35
N VAL A 47 -0.09 9.17 -16.52
CA VAL A 47 0.92 8.66 -17.47
C VAL A 47 1.83 9.79 -18.00
N ARG A 48 1.32 11.01 -18.08
CA ARG A 48 2.07 12.19 -18.53
C ARG A 48 2.83 12.88 -17.40
N SER A 49 2.61 12.50 -16.14
CA SER A 49 3.26 13.11 -14.97
C SER A 49 4.77 12.90 -14.97
N ASN A 50 5.51 13.95 -14.58
CA ASN A 50 6.95 13.89 -14.43
C ASN A 50 7.35 13.67 -12.96
N LEU A 51 8.13 12.63 -12.70
CA LEU A 51 8.66 12.31 -11.35
C LEU A 51 9.51 13.42 -10.73
N ASN A 52 10.11 14.28 -11.55
CA ASN A 52 10.93 15.39 -11.09
C ASN A 52 10.11 16.68 -10.86
N ASN A 53 8.81 16.65 -11.14
CA ASN A 53 7.90 17.76 -10.90
C ASN A 53 7.11 17.51 -9.61
N ALA A 54 7.35 18.34 -8.59
CA ALA A 54 6.69 18.20 -7.29
C ALA A 54 5.16 18.36 -7.36
N VAL A 55 4.64 19.16 -8.29
CA VAL A 55 3.19 19.33 -8.50
C VAL A 55 2.58 18.05 -9.07
N ASP A 56 3.23 17.45 -10.07
CA ASP A 56 2.76 16.20 -10.67
C ASP A 56 2.74 15.05 -9.66
N VAL A 57 3.77 14.97 -8.81
CA VAL A 57 3.83 14.00 -7.71
C VAL A 57 2.74 14.30 -6.68
N GLY A 58 2.59 15.56 -6.26
CA GLY A 58 1.59 15.97 -5.27
C GLY A 58 0.14 15.66 -5.68
N LEU A 59 -0.16 15.73 -6.98
CA LEU A 59 -1.50 15.44 -7.52
C LEU A 59 -1.77 13.97 -7.79
N ALA A 60 -0.75 13.10 -7.75
CA ALA A 60 -0.88 11.73 -8.23
C ALA A 60 -1.93 10.91 -7.45
N ARG A 61 -2.01 11.10 -6.13
CA ARG A 61 -3.02 10.43 -5.30
C ARG A 61 -4.44 10.87 -5.67
N ASP A 62 -4.67 12.17 -5.81
CA ASP A 62 -6.00 12.71 -6.09
C ASP A 62 -6.50 12.27 -7.47
N ARG A 63 -5.61 12.26 -8.48
CA ARG A 63 -5.92 11.74 -9.82
C ARG A 63 -6.29 10.27 -9.78
N LEU A 64 -5.50 9.45 -9.07
CA LEU A 64 -5.79 8.02 -8.91
C LEU A 64 -7.14 7.80 -8.23
N GLN A 65 -7.42 8.53 -7.15
CA GLN A 65 -8.67 8.43 -6.42
C GLN A 65 -9.88 8.84 -7.28
N ALA A 66 -9.77 9.95 -8.02
CA ALA A 66 -10.81 10.42 -8.94
C ALA A 66 -11.09 9.39 -10.04
N MET A 67 -10.05 8.82 -10.63
CA MET A 67 -10.16 7.74 -11.61
C MET A 67 -10.86 6.52 -11.02
N VAL A 68 -10.38 5.99 -9.89
CA VAL A 68 -10.93 4.78 -9.28
C VAL A 68 -12.41 4.95 -8.93
N LYS A 69 -12.79 6.10 -8.35
CA LYS A 69 -14.19 6.41 -8.03
C LYS A 69 -15.10 6.41 -9.26
N ARG A 70 -14.59 6.89 -10.40
CA ARG A 70 -15.34 6.99 -11.66
C ARG A 70 -15.45 5.64 -12.36
N ILE A 71 -14.35 4.90 -12.45
CA ILE A 71 -14.28 3.64 -13.21
C ILE A 71 -14.80 2.44 -12.41
N PHE A 72 -14.60 2.45 -11.09
CA PHE A 72 -15.00 1.37 -10.18
C PHE A 72 -15.93 1.91 -9.08
N PRO A 73 -17.13 2.41 -9.43
CA PRO A 73 -18.01 3.09 -8.47
C PRO A 73 -18.53 2.18 -7.35
N THR A 74 -18.50 0.86 -7.55
CA THR A 74 -18.90 -0.14 -6.56
C THR A 74 -17.75 -0.62 -5.68
N PHE A 75 -16.51 -0.18 -5.95
CA PHE A 75 -15.37 -0.57 -5.14
C PHE A 75 -15.39 0.17 -3.81
N ASP A 76 -15.38 -0.61 -2.73
CA ASP A 76 -15.27 -0.11 -1.36
C ASP A 76 -14.05 -0.74 -0.68
N ILE A 77 -13.21 0.10 -0.08
CA ILE A 77 -12.06 -0.31 0.70
C ILE A 77 -12.50 -1.15 1.92
N ALA A 78 -13.68 -0.88 2.47
CA ALA A 78 -14.23 -1.60 3.61
C ALA A 78 -14.88 -2.95 3.26
N SER A 79 -15.00 -3.30 1.98
CA SER A 79 -15.54 -4.59 1.53
C SER A 79 -14.56 -5.75 1.76
N ASP A 80 -15.05 -6.99 1.68
CA ASP A 80 -14.22 -8.20 1.70
C ASP A 80 -13.16 -8.22 0.58
N GLU A 81 -13.50 -7.69 -0.61
CA GLU A 81 -12.54 -7.52 -1.70
C GLU A 81 -11.42 -6.55 -1.29
N GLY A 82 -11.79 -5.44 -0.66
CA GLY A 82 -10.85 -4.46 -0.12
C GLY A 82 -9.91 -5.07 0.92
N ASP A 83 -10.46 -5.83 1.86
CA ASP A 83 -9.71 -6.53 2.91
C ASP A 83 -8.69 -7.53 2.33
N ALA A 84 -9.13 -8.38 1.40
CA ALA A 84 -8.28 -9.36 0.76
C ALA A 84 -7.11 -8.70 0.00
N ARG A 85 -7.38 -7.58 -0.69
CA ARG A 85 -6.33 -6.80 -1.37
C ARG A 85 -5.39 -6.13 -0.38
N LEU A 86 -5.89 -5.58 0.72
CA LEU A 86 -5.08 -4.98 1.78
C LEU A 86 -4.13 -5.99 2.40
N ARG A 87 -4.64 -7.18 2.77
CA ARG A 87 -3.83 -8.30 3.25
C ARG A 87 -2.74 -8.67 2.24
N ALA A 88 -3.07 -8.79 0.96
CA ALA A 88 -2.10 -9.13 -0.07
C ALA A 88 -0.99 -8.07 -0.21
N ILE A 89 -1.34 -6.77 -0.15
CA ILE A 89 -0.37 -5.67 -0.17
C ILE A 89 0.53 -5.72 1.06
N PHE A 90 -0.06 -5.91 2.25
CA PHE A 90 0.66 -6.01 3.51
C PHE A 90 1.68 -7.15 3.48
N VAL A 91 1.24 -8.37 3.15
CA VAL A 91 2.10 -9.55 3.03
C VAL A 91 3.21 -9.33 2.01
N ASN A 92 2.91 -8.73 0.86
CA ASN A 92 3.95 -8.41 -0.12
C ASN A 92 4.99 -7.41 0.45
N ARG A 93 4.56 -6.41 1.23
CA ARG A 93 5.49 -5.48 1.88
C ARG A 93 6.35 -6.14 2.94
N LEU A 94 5.82 -7.09 3.69
CA LEU A 94 6.60 -7.93 4.61
C LEU A 94 7.70 -8.69 3.87
N ARG A 95 7.39 -9.33 2.74
CA ARG A 95 8.39 -10.03 1.90
C ARG A 95 9.48 -9.08 1.40
N GLN A 96 9.08 -7.90 0.91
CA GLN A 96 10.04 -6.90 0.45
C GLN A 96 10.94 -6.38 1.56
N TYR A 97 10.42 -6.21 2.78
CA TYR A 97 11.24 -5.81 3.92
C TYR A 97 12.35 -6.84 4.22
N LEU A 98 12.07 -8.13 4.06
CA LEU A 98 13.10 -9.16 4.23
C LEU A 98 14.10 -9.20 3.06
N ALA A 99 13.66 -8.90 1.84
CA ALA A 99 14.49 -9.01 0.63
C ALA A 99 15.32 -7.75 0.31
N GLU A 100 14.85 -6.57 0.71
CA GLU A 100 15.41 -5.27 0.33
C GLU A 100 15.83 -4.48 1.59
N PRO A 101 16.77 -3.52 1.47
CA PRO A 101 17.19 -2.66 2.59
C PRO A 101 16.15 -1.57 2.92
N ILE A 102 14.91 -1.97 3.18
CA ILE A 102 13.83 -1.09 3.62
C ILE A 102 14.06 -0.73 5.10
N ALA A 103 13.99 0.56 5.42
CA ALA A 103 14.08 1.03 6.79
C ALA A 103 12.86 0.56 7.61
N PRO A 104 13.03 0.14 8.89
CA PRO A 104 11.94 -0.33 9.75
C PRO A 104 10.73 0.60 9.77
N PHE A 105 10.96 1.92 9.89
CA PHE A 105 9.91 2.92 9.90
C PHE A 105 9.06 2.94 8.62
N VAL A 106 9.65 2.66 7.46
CA VAL A 106 8.93 2.62 6.18
C VAL A 106 7.93 1.46 6.14
N LEU A 107 8.23 0.36 6.84
CA LEU A 107 7.28 -0.73 7.03
C LEU A 107 6.23 -0.34 8.09
N CYS A 108 6.67 0.13 9.25
CA CYS A 108 5.79 0.39 10.39
C CYS A 108 4.81 1.56 10.21
N ARG A 109 5.11 2.52 9.34
CA ARG A 109 4.17 3.61 9.01
C ARG A 109 2.85 3.13 8.38
N MET A 110 2.76 1.86 7.96
CA MET A 110 1.51 1.26 7.47
C MET A 110 0.49 1.01 8.58
N LEU A 111 0.96 0.81 9.82
CA LEU A 111 0.12 0.42 10.96
C LEU A 111 -1.02 1.41 11.21
N GLY A 112 -0.70 2.68 11.49
CA GLY A 112 -1.72 3.69 11.82
C GLY A 112 -2.82 3.86 10.76
N PRO A 113 -2.49 3.96 9.45
CA PRO A 113 -3.50 3.96 8.40
C PRO A 113 -4.37 2.69 8.36
N ILE A 114 -3.79 1.50 8.59
CA ILE A 114 -4.56 0.25 8.64
C ILE A 114 -5.52 0.31 9.84
N GLU A 115 -5.02 0.60 11.05
CA GLU A 115 -5.85 0.70 12.25
C GLU A 115 -7.01 1.68 12.07
N HIS A 116 -6.74 2.84 11.48
CA HIS A 116 -7.77 3.84 11.21
C HIS A 116 -8.88 3.32 10.29
N LEU A 117 -8.57 2.48 9.30
CA LEU A 117 -9.58 1.89 8.42
C LEU A 117 -10.53 0.97 9.20
N TYR A 118 -10.04 0.18 10.17
CA TYR A 118 -10.89 -0.74 10.94
C TYR A 118 -11.65 -0.04 12.07
N ILE A 119 -11.01 0.92 12.75
CA ILE A 119 -11.67 1.73 13.78
C ILE A 119 -12.82 2.55 13.19
N SER A 120 -12.65 3.09 11.98
CA SER A 120 -13.68 3.94 11.34
C SER A 120 -14.81 3.18 10.66
N SER A 121 -14.71 1.85 10.53
CA SER A 121 -15.65 1.03 9.75
C SER A 121 -16.52 0.08 10.58
N ASP A 122 -16.50 0.18 11.92
CA ASP A 122 -17.16 -0.77 12.85
C ASP A 122 -16.78 -2.24 12.58
N ARG A 123 -15.60 -2.48 11.98
CA ARG A 123 -15.11 -3.82 11.63
C ARG A 123 -14.27 -4.40 12.74
N GLU A 124 -14.29 -5.73 12.84
CA GLU A 124 -13.35 -6.45 13.70
C GLU A 124 -11.92 -6.20 13.23
N TYR A 125 -11.00 -6.07 14.20
CA TYR A 125 -9.59 -5.87 13.92
C TYR A 125 -9.02 -7.05 13.11
N PRO A 126 -8.24 -6.80 12.05
CA PRO A 126 -7.86 -7.85 11.11
C PRO A 126 -6.91 -8.84 11.76
N ALA A 127 -7.32 -10.11 11.84
CA ALA A 127 -6.48 -11.18 12.38
C ALA A 127 -5.16 -11.34 11.61
N TRP A 128 -5.14 -11.02 10.31
CA TRP A 128 -3.95 -11.11 9.47
C TRP A 128 -2.84 -10.11 9.83
N LEU A 129 -3.16 -9.08 10.63
CA LEU A 129 -2.20 -8.09 11.11
C LEU A 129 -1.42 -8.61 12.33
N GLY A 130 -1.92 -9.64 13.03
CA GLY A 130 -1.26 -10.31 14.15
C GLY A 130 -0.61 -9.33 15.14
N ASP A 131 0.63 -9.63 15.55
CA ASP A 131 1.43 -8.77 16.44
C ASP A 131 2.26 -7.72 15.68
N PHE A 132 1.79 -7.24 14.52
CA PHE A 132 2.50 -6.17 13.79
C PHE A 132 2.59 -4.88 14.61
N TYR A 133 1.59 -4.61 15.46
CA TYR A 133 1.65 -3.52 16.43
C TYR A 133 2.86 -3.65 17.36
N GLY A 134 3.02 -4.80 18.04
CA GLY A 134 4.15 -5.03 18.95
C GLY A 134 5.49 -5.03 18.23
N GLY A 135 5.54 -5.54 16.99
CA GLY A 135 6.75 -5.48 16.17
C GLY A 135 7.14 -4.06 15.74
N CYS A 136 6.19 -3.13 15.71
CA CYS A 136 6.41 -1.73 15.37
C CYS A 136 6.50 -0.81 16.58
N ASP A 137 6.39 -1.35 17.78
CA ASP A 137 6.58 -0.59 19.01
C ASP A 137 8.01 -0.02 19.05
N TRP A 138 8.15 1.23 19.50
CA TRP A 138 9.43 1.96 19.55
C TRP A 138 10.18 2.16 18.23
N ILE A 139 9.56 1.89 17.07
CA ILE A 139 10.16 2.18 15.77
C ILE A 139 9.90 3.63 15.36
N ASP A 140 10.97 4.40 15.20
CA ASP A 140 10.93 5.79 14.74
C ASP A 140 11.70 5.97 13.41
N PRO A 141 11.61 7.14 12.74
CA PRO A 141 12.26 7.38 11.44
C PRO A 141 13.77 7.18 11.40
N LYS A 142 14.46 7.22 12.54
CA LYS A 142 15.91 7.04 12.68
C LYS A 142 16.29 5.61 13.06
N THR A 143 15.36 4.79 13.53
CA THR A 143 15.62 3.41 13.92
C THR A 143 16.19 2.62 12.74
N THR A 144 17.38 2.05 12.94
CA THR A 144 18.06 1.23 11.95
C THR A 144 17.57 -0.22 12.02
N ARG A 145 17.84 -1.01 10.96
CA ARG A 145 17.51 -2.45 10.98
C ARG A 145 18.23 -3.23 12.08
N ALA A 146 19.44 -2.80 12.46
CA ALA A 146 20.20 -3.44 13.53
C ALA A 146 19.52 -3.27 14.90
N GLU A 147 18.98 -2.07 15.14
CA GLU A 147 18.23 -1.76 16.37
C GLU A 147 16.84 -2.43 16.37
N ALA A 148 16.23 -2.60 15.19
CA ALA A 148 14.93 -3.24 15.00
C ALA A 148 15.02 -4.74 14.68
N SER A 149 15.98 -5.47 15.26
CA SER A 149 16.14 -6.92 14.97
C SER A 149 14.90 -7.75 15.35
N HIS A 150 14.14 -7.32 16.35
CA HIS A 150 12.87 -7.94 16.75
C HIS A 150 11.80 -7.85 15.65
N LEU A 151 11.77 -6.76 14.87
CA LEU A 151 10.81 -6.59 13.78
C LEU A 151 11.01 -7.66 12.70
N GLU A 152 12.25 -8.08 12.42
CA GLU A 152 12.49 -9.16 11.47
C GLU A 152 11.88 -10.49 11.93
N PHE A 153 11.92 -10.79 13.23
CA PHE A 153 11.29 -11.98 13.79
C PHE A 153 9.77 -11.93 13.64
N VAL A 154 9.14 -10.81 14.02
CA VAL A 154 7.70 -10.58 13.88
C VAL A 154 7.26 -10.69 12.43
N VAL A 155 7.99 -10.06 11.50
CA VAL A 155 7.73 -10.13 10.06
C VAL A 155 7.75 -11.59 9.56
N LYS A 156 8.74 -12.38 9.98
CA LYS A 156 8.82 -13.81 9.61
C LYS A 156 7.66 -14.63 10.19
N GLN A 157 7.19 -14.32 11.41
CA GLN A 157 6.01 -14.96 11.98
C GLN A 157 4.75 -14.62 11.21
N LEU A 158 4.50 -13.34 10.96
CA LEU A 158 3.33 -12.86 10.22
C LEU A 158 3.26 -13.46 8.82
N LEU A 159 4.40 -13.61 8.12
CA LEU A 159 4.44 -14.29 6.82
C LEU A 159 3.98 -15.75 6.93
N ARG A 160 4.46 -16.50 7.92
CA ARG A 160 4.03 -17.90 8.12
C ARG A 160 2.54 -18.02 8.43
N GLU A 161 2.01 -17.15 9.27
CA GLU A 161 0.59 -17.13 9.64
C GLU A 161 -0.30 -16.76 8.45
N ASN A 162 0.16 -15.85 7.60
CA ASN A 162 -0.59 -15.41 6.43
C ASN A 162 -0.49 -16.35 5.22
N GLU A 163 0.51 -17.23 5.18
CA GLU A 163 0.74 -18.22 4.12
C GLU A 163 0.30 -19.63 4.51
N ALA A 164 -0.13 -19.83 5.76
CA ALA A 164 -0.73 -21.09 6.20
C ALA A 164 -2.05 -21.35 5.45
N PRO A 165 -2.29 -22.59 4.96
CA PRO A 165 -3.48 -22.97 4.20
C PRO A 165 -4.77 -22.96 5.02
#